data_AF-A0A815MB75-F1
#
_entry.id   AF-A0A815MB75-F1
#
_cell.length_a   1.000
_cell.length_b   1.000
_cell.length_c   1.000
_cell.angle_alpha   90.00
_cell.angle_beta   90.00
_cell.angle_gamma   90.00
#
_symmetry.space_group_name_H-M   'P 1'
#
loop_
_entity.id
_entity.type
_entity.pdbx_description
1 polymer ?
#
loop_
_entity_poly.entity_id
_entity_poly.type
_entity_poly.pdbx_seq_one_letter_code
_entity_poly.pdbx_strand_id
1 'polypeptide(L)'
;MRMPREMFPATIIDPESGEIRMRRSHPMINNFNQFITFACRCNMDIKFIWSGTDAKALVYYCADYITKTNMSFHDTFSLMQKAVGPNDNNNIPENSVDKARKLVLRCYNSLASQQELSGVQVGTYLMDHGDHYTSHEFANIFLIAVERHLQNELEKNKATLASSSTTMPATNTNSIDFIEDKEEKTTAMMNEQFLIEQSTDPENLVLINLRIDYQLRSPALETVCLYEFVSLYHRKLFADKDQHNTDRPSTSTEDVRLNPGRPLQERYSFMIEHPQTNSRGIIKRIKPIVPVLLGPQIPRKDREETQERYSRAIATLFIP
;
A
#
# COMPACT_ATOMS: atom_id res chain seq x y z
N MET A 1 -11.37 -24.96 22.69
CA MET A 1 -10.52 -25.51 23.77
C MET A 1 -11.39 -26.31 24.72
N ARG A 2 -11.05 -27.59 24.97
CA ARG A 2 -11.76 -28.38 25.99
C ARG A 2 -11.09 -28.19 27.35
N MET A 3 -11.91 -27.86 28.34
CA MET A 3 -11.60 -27.96 29.75
C MET A 3 -12.37 -29.17 30.31
N PRO A 4 -11.87 -29.90 31.32
CA PRO A 4 -10.58 -29.75 32.02
C PRO A 4 -9.37 -30.18 31.19
N ARG A 5 -8.22 -29.54 31.44
CA ARG A 5 -6.94 -29.97 30.88
C ARG A 5 -6.14 -30.84 31.86
N GLU A 6 -5.25 -31.67 31.30
CA GLU A 6 -4.31 -32.50 32.05
C GLU A 6 -3.35 -31.65 32.90
N MET A 7 -3.01 -32.09 34.10
CA MET A 7 -2.12 -31.35 34.99
C MET A 7 -0.70 -31.88 34.91
N PHE A 8 0.28 -30.97 34.91
CA PHE A 8 1.70 -31.31 34.93
C PHE A 8 2.38 -30.56 36.08
N PRO A 9 3.03 -31.24 37.03
CA PRO A 9 3.66 -30.60 38.19
C PRO A 9 4.92 -29.80 37.81
N ALA A 10 5.56 -30.13 36.69
CA ALA A 10 6.71 -29.43 36.13
C ALA A 10 6.58 -29.35 34.59
N THR A 11 7.33 -28.44 33.98
CA THR A 11 7.44 -28.38 32.51
C THR A 11 8.33 -29.53 32.05
N ILE A 12 7.82 -30.39 31.17
CA ILE A 12 8.53 -31.56 30.66
C ILE A 12 8.52 -31.55 29.13
N ILE A 13 9.54 -32.17 28.54
CA ILE A 13 9.58 -32.47 27.11
C ILE A 13 9.20 -33.94 26.98
N ASP A 14 8.18 -34.21 26.17
CA ASP A 14 7.75 -35.56 25.86
C ASP A 14 8.81 -36.22 24.94
N PRO A 15 9.46 -37.32 25.36
CA PRO A 15 10.58 -37.90 24.61
C PRO A 15 10.18 -38.53 23.28
N GLU A 16 8.92 -38.95 23.10
CA GLU A 16 8.45 -39.54 21.83
C GLU A 16 8.00 -38.47 20.83
N SER A 17 7.21 -37.49 21.29
CA SER A 17 6.63 -36.47 20.41
C SER A 17 7.50 -35.21 20.27
N GLY A 18 8.42 -34.99 21.21
CA GLY A 18 9.18 -33.73 21.33
C GLY A 18 8.35 -32.55 21.83
N GLU A 19 7.09 -32.76 22.24
CA GLU A 19 6.20 -31.69 22.68
C GLU A 19 6.61 -31.15 24.06
N ILE A 20 6.63 -29.82 24.21
CA ILE A 20 6.86 -29.16 25.49
C ILE A 20 5.54 -29.05 26.25
N ARG A 21 5.34 -29.91 27.26
CA ARG A 21 4.19 -29.86 28.16
C ARG A 21 4.51 -28.94 29.34
N MET A 22 3.89 -27.77 29.35
CA MET A 22 4.09 -26.75 30.40
C MET A 22 3.48 -27.17 31.74
N ARG A 23 4.16 -26.77 32.84
CA ARG A 23 3.62 -26.90 34.20
C ARG A 23 2.22 -26.27 34.30
N ARG A 24 1.27 -27.02 34.85
CA ARG A 24 -0.11 -26.60 35.08
C ARG A 24 -0.57 -26.97 36.48
N SER A 25 -0.88 -25.97 37.30
CA SER A 25 -1.32 -26.14 38.69
C SER A 25 -2.82 -26.37 38.86
N HIS A 26 -3.64 -26.05 37.85
CA HIS A 26 -5.09 -26.20 37.92
C HIS A 26 -5.69 -26.55 36.54
N PRO A 27 -6.64 -27.49 36.45
CA PRO A 27 -7.15 -28.00 35.18
C PRO A 27 -8.02 -27.00 34.40
N MET A 28 -8.54 -25.96 35.07
CA MET A 28 -9.32 -24.87 34.45
C MET A 28 -8.45 -23.69 33.99
N ILE A 29 -7.13 -23.75 34.16
CA ILE A 29 -6.22 -22.66 33.83
C ILE A 29 -5.48 -22.99 32.53
N ASN A 30 -5.51 -22.05 31.57
CA ASN A 30 -4.70 -22.11 30.36
C ASN A 30 -3.21 -21.98 30.68
N ASN A 31 -2.34 -22.27 29.72
CA ASN A 31 -0.92 -21.99 29.89
C ASN A 31 -0.71 -20.47 29.93
N PHE A 32 0.00 -19.98 30.95
CA PHE A 32 0.26 -18.56 31.12
C PHE A 32 1.72 -18.32 31.52
N ASN A 33 2.17 -17.09 31.35
CA ASN A 33 3.43 -16.59 31.84
C ASN A 33 3.14 -15.55 32.92
N GLN A 34 3.67 -15.77 34.13
CA GLN A 34 3.37 -14.90 35.27
C GLN A 34 3.73 -13.43 35.04
N PHE A 35 4.82 -13.14 34.32
CA PHE A 35 5.29 -11.79 34.07
C PHE A 35 4.41 -11.08 33.04
N ILE A 36 4.03 -11.78 31.96
CA ILE A 36 3.15 -11.21 30.94
C ILE A 36 1.73 -11.03 31.51
N THR A 37 1.21 -12.00 32.28
CA THR A 37 -0.08 -11.82 32.98
C THR A 37 -0.05 -10.64 33.93
N PHE A 38 1.05 -10.46 34.67
CA PHE A 38 1.21 -9.32 35.58
C PHE A 38 1.25 -7.98 34.83
N ALA A 39 2.01 -7.90 33.73
CA ALA A 39 2.17 -6.68 32.94
C ALA A 39 0.89 -6.33 32.18
N CYS A 40 0.29 -7.29 31.46
CA CYS A 40 -0.83 -7.06 30.56
C CYS A 40 -2.20 -7.15 31.26
N ARG A 41 -2.25 -7.76 32.46
CA ARG A 41 -3.48 -7.97 33.26
C ARG A 41 -4.65 -8.56 32.47
N CYS A 42 -4.35 -9.37 31.45
CA CYS A 42 -5.31 -9.99 30.57
C CYS A 42 -5.17 -11.52 30.59
N ASN A 43 -6.22 -12.21 30.13
CA ASN A 43 -6.20 -13.67 29.99
C ASN A 43 -5.21 -14.07 28.88
N MET A 44 -4.49 -15.16 29.08
CA MET A 44 -3.49 -15.64 28.13
C MET A 44 -3.64 -17.14 27.87
N ASP A 45 -3.28 -17.55 26.67
CA ASP A 45 -3.07 -18.96 26.34
C ASP A 45 -1.78 -19.11 25.52
N ILE A 46 -0.73 -19.60 26.18
CA ILE A 46 0.58 -19.80 25.58
C ILE A 46 0.69 -21.23 25.03
N LYS A 47 1.02 -21.34 23.75
CA LYS A 47 1.25 -22.62 23.07
C LYS A 47 2.62 -22.62 22.42
N PHE A 48 3.36 -23.71 22.63
CA PHE A 48 4.56 -23.98 21.86
C PHE A 48 4.16 -24.65 20.55
N ILE A 49 4.70 -24.15 19.45
CA ILE A 49 4.48 -24.72 18.11
C ILE A 49 5.78 -25.43 17.75
N TRP A 50 5.75 -26.75 17.74
CA TRP A 50 6.93 -27.55 17.44
C TRP A 50 6.75 -28.36 16.15
N SER A 51 5.55 -28.89 15.92
CA SER A 51 5.24 -29.71 14.74
C SER A 51 4.51 -28.92 13.64
N GLY A 52 4.61 -29.38 12.39
CA GLY A 52 3.82 -28.83 11.28
C GLY A 52 2.31 -29.03 11.46
N THR A 53 1.89 -30.07 12.19
CA THR A 53 0.50 -30.30 12.60
C THR A 53 0.00 -29.24 13.59
N ASP A 54 0.81 -28.88 14.59
CA ASP A 54 0.46 -27.82 15.54
C ASP A 54 0.44 -26.45 14.86
N ALA A 55 1.38 -26.21 13.95
CA ALA A 55 1.39 -24.99 13.14
C ALA A 55 0.13 -24.88 12.28
N LYS A 56 -0.27 -25.96 11.60
CA LYS A 56 -1.53 -26.01 10.83
C LYS A 56 -2.74 -25.77 11.73
N ALA A 57 -2.82 -26.42 12.89
CA ALA A 57 -3.90 -26.24 13.85
C ALA A 57 -3.97 -24.79 14.37
N LEU A 58 -2.82 -24.16 14.62
CA LEU A 58 -2.76 -22.75 15.01
C LEU A 58 -3.22 -21.84 13.89
N VAL A 59 -2.82 -22.08 12.64
CA VAL A 59 -3.28 -21.29 11.49
C VAL A 59 -4.79 -21.36 11.39
N TYR A 60 -5.41 -22.54 11.52
CA TYR A 60 -6.86 -22.68 11.56
C TYR A 60 -7.49 -21.92 12.73
N TYR A 61 -6.90 -22.00 13.92
CA TYR A 61 -7.37 -21.27 15.10
C TYR A 61 -7.31 -19.75 14.89
N CYS A 62 -6.18 -19.22 14.43
CA CYS A 62 -6.02 -17.80 14.12
C CYS A 62 -6.98 -17.35 13.03
N ALA A 63 -7.13 -18.14 11.95
CA ALA A 63 -8.07 -17.85 10.88
C ALA A 63 -9.50 -17.79 11.42
N ASP A 64 -9.96 -18.79 12.19
CA ASP A 64 -11.30 -18.83 12.77
C ASP A 64 -11.58 -17.61 13.66
N TYR A 65 -10.59 -17.16 14.43
CA TYR A 65 -10.68 -15.93 15.23
C TYR A 65 -10.73 -14.65 14.38
N ILE A 66 -9.90 -14.55 13.34
CA ILE A 66 -9.88 -13.39 12.45
C ILE A 66 -11.17 -13.31 11.64
N THR A 67 -11.70 -14.45 11.20
CA THR A 67 -12.96 -14.54 10.44
C THR A 67 -14.19 -14.58 11.32
N LYS A 68 -14.04 -14.53 12.64
CA LYS A 68 -15.15 -14.57 13.57
C LYS A 68 -16.06 -13.38 13.28
N THR A 69 -17.29 -13.65 12.85
CA THR A 69 -18.25 -12.60 12.54
C THR A 69 -18.54 -11.79 13.80
N ASN A 70 -18.37 -10.46 13.71
CA ASN A 70 -18.63 -9.56 14.84
C ASN A 70 -20.12 -9.57 15.28
N MET A 71 -21.02 -9.97 14.38
CA MET A 71 -22.45 -9.95 14.59
C MET A 71 -23.06 -11.36 14.52
N SER A 72 -24.07 -11.62 15.36
CA SER A 72 -24.82 -12.88 15.30
C SER A 72 -25.64 -12.96 14.00
N PHE A 73 -25.95 -14.19 13.57
CA PHE A 73 -26.78 -14.39 12.38
C PHE A 73 -28.18 -13.75 12.53
N HIS A 74 -28.78 -13.81 13.72
CA HIS A 74 -30.12 -13.26 13.97
C HIS A 74 -30.15 -11.74 13.86
N ASP A 75 -29.11 -11.06 14.33
CA ASP A 75 -28.98 -9.60 14.22
C ASP A 75 -28.74 -9.18 12.77
N THR A 76 -27.86 -9.92 12.08
CA THR A 76 -27.58 -9.74 10.64
C THR A 76 -28.87 -9.86 9.82
N PHE A 77 -29.65 -10.91 10.09
CA PHE A 77 -30.92 -11.15 9.41
C PHE A 77 -31.95 -10.05 9.69
N SER A 78 -32.06 -9.61 10.95
CA SER A 78 -32.99 -8.53 11.33
C SER A 78 -32.64 -7.20 10.65
N LEU A 79 -31.34 -6.88 10.54
CA LEU A 79 -30.87 -5.70 9.80
C LEU A 79 -31.16 -5.81 8.30
N MET A 80 -30.94 -6.97 7.70
CA MET A 80 -31.29 -7.20 6.30
C MET A 80 -32.80 -7.07 6.07
N GLN A 81 -33.64 -7.62 6.94
CA GLN A 81 -35.09 -7.49 6.85
C GLN A 81 -35.52 -6.01 6.92
N LYS A 82 -34.90 -5.22 7.80
CA LYS A 82 -35.11 -3.77 7.87
C LYS A 82 -34.68 -3.06 6.59
N ALA A 83 -33.53 -3.43 6.01
CA ALA A 83 -33.02 -2.84 4.78
C ALA A 83 -33.86 -3.19 3.53
N VAL A 84 -34.50 -4.37 3.53
CA VAL A 84 -35.41 -4.88 2.49
C VAL A 84 -36.86 -4.37 2.69
N GLY A 85 -37.14 -3.70 3.81
CA GLY A 85 -38.43 -3.08 4.12
C GLY A 85 -39.01 -2.28 2.95
N PRO A 86 -40.35 -2.08 2.94
CA PRO A 86 -41.12 -1.75 1.75
C PRO A 86 -40.43 -0.64 0.94
N ASN A 87 -39.97 -1.00 -0.26
CA ASN A 87 -39.43 -0.04 -1.21
C ASN A 87 -40.45 1.09 -1.36
N ASP A 88 -40.02 2.34 -1.18
CA ASP A 88 -40.78 3.47 -1.70
C ASP A 88 -41.10 3.15 -3.15
N ASN A 89 -42.40 3.01 -3.44
CA ASN A 89 -42.95 2.79 -4.77
C ASN A 89 -42.77 4.06 -5.61
N ASN A 90 -41.54 4.51 -5.78
CA ASN A 90 -41.19 5.53 -6.74
C ASN A 90 -41.33 4.87 -8.11
N ASN A 91 -42.40 5.24 -8.81
CA ASN A 91 -42.80 4.83 -10.16
C ASN A 91 -41.78 5.24 -11.24
N ILE A 92 -40.49 5.06 -11.00
CA ILE A 92 -39.45 5.25 -12.01
C ILE A 92 -39.24 3.87 -12.64
N PRO A 93 -39.36 3.72 -13.98
CA PRO A 93 -39.03 2.49 -14.67
C PRO A 93 -37.52 2.26 -14.59
N GLU A 94 -37.07 1.68 -13.48
CA GLU A 94 -35.69 1.38 -13.22
C GLU A 94 -35.37 -0.04 -13.68
N ASN A 95 -34.22 -0.21 -14.34
CA ASN A 95 -33.75 -1.50 -14.80
C ASN A 95 -33.67 -2.48 -13.61
N SER A 96 -34.09 -3.73 -13.80
CA SER A 96 -34.14 -4.74 -12.73
C SER A 96 -32.77 -4.97 -12.09
N VAL A 97 -31.70 -4.83 -12.89
CA VAL A 97 -30.30 -4.92 -12.44
C VAL A 97 -29.94 -3.78 -11.50
N ASP A 98 -30.33 -2.55 -11.81
CA ASP A 98 -30.02 -1.38 -10.99
C ASP A 98 -30.81 -1.39 -9.68
N LYS A 99 -32.05 -1.86 -9.72
CA LYS A 99 -32.86 -2.12 -8.53
C LYS A 99 -32.21 -3.15 -7.60
N ALA A 100 -31.68 -4.24 -8.16
CA ALA A 100 -30.95 -5.25 -7.40
C ALA A 100 -29.65 -4.70 -6.80
N ARG A 101 -28.87 -3.93 -7.57
CA ARG A 101 -27.66 -3.25 -7.08
C ARG A 101 -27.96 -2.32 -5.91
N LYS A 102 -29.01 -1.49 -6.02
CA LYS A 102 -29.45 -0.60 -4.94
C LYS A 102 -29.92 -1.35 -3.69
N LEU A 103 -30.56 -2.49 -3.86
CA LEU A 103 -30.96 -3.34 -2.73
C LEU A 103 -29.74 -3.89 -2.00
N VAL A 104 -28.78 -4.46 -2.73
CA VAL A 104 -27.52 -4.97 -2.15
C VAL A 104 -26.76 -3.86 -1.45
N LEU A 105 -26.66 -2.67 -2.06
CA LEU A 105 -25.97 -1.53 -1.46
C LEU A 105 -26.67 -1.06 -0.18
N ARG A 106 -28.01 -1.04 -0.13
CA ARG A 106 -28.75 -0.73 1.09
C ARG A 106 -28.51 -1.74 2.20
N CYS A 107 -28.55 -3.04 1.87
CA CYS A 107 -28.23 -4.10 2.84
C CYS A 107 -26.80 -3.93 3.37
N TYR A 108 -25.82 -3.69 2.49
CA TYR A 108 -24.44 -3.47 2.87
C TYR A 108 -24.28 -2.25 3.78
N ASN A 109 -24.83 -1.09 3.40
CA ASN A 109 -24.74 0.13 4.22
C ASN A 109 -25.42 -0.04 5.57
N SER A 110 -26.54 -0.78 5.62
CA SER A 110 -27.23 -1.08 6.89
C SER A 110 -26.39 -1.98 7.80
N LEU A 111 -25.65 -2.94 7.24
CA LEU A 111 -24.74 -3.80 8.00
C LEU A 111 -23.50 -3.04 8.45
N ALA A 112 -22.88 -2.27 7.56
CA ALA A 112 -21.68 -1.49 7.85
C ALA A 112 -21.93 -0.39 8.89
N SER A 113 -23.08 0.28 8.84
CA SER A 113 -23.43 1.34 9.81
C SER A 113 -23.72 0.82 11.22
N GLN A 114 -24.09 -0.45 11.36
CA GLN A 114 -24.40 -1.09 12.63
C GLN A 114 -23.27 -2.04 13.08
N GLN A 115 -22.12 -1.98 12.41
CA GLN A 115 -20.97 -2.80 12.80
C GLN A 115 -20.40 -2.30 14.13
N GLU A 116 -20.44 -3.15 15.14
CA GLU A 116 -19.82 -2.87 16.43
C GLU A 116 -18.30 -2.92 16.32
N LEU A 117 -17.64 -1.92 16.90
CA LEU A 117 -16.19 -1.85 17.05
C LEU A 117 -15.80 -2.12 18.50
N SER A 118 -14.66 -2.77 18.72
CA SER A 118 -14.13 -2.99 20.06
C SER A 118 -13.86 -1.66 20.75
N GLY A 119 -14.31 -1.50 22.00
CA GLY A 119 -14.02 -0.30 22.79
C GLY A 119 -12.53 0.00 22.93
N VAL A 120 -11.69 -1.05 22.92
CA VAL A 120 -10.22 -0.91 22.91
C VAL A 120 -9.75 -0.28 21.60
N GLN A 121 -10.27 -0.75 20.46
CA GLN A 121 -9.93 -0.19 19.14
C GLN A 121 -10.33 1.29 19.04
N VAL A 122 -11.53 1.63 19.50
CA VAL A 122 -12.01 3.02 19.55
C VAL A 122 -11.12 3.86 20.48
N GLY A 123 -10.79 3.34 21.67
CA GLY A 123 -9.90 4.02 22.61
C GLY A 123 -8.52 4.29 22.03
N THR A 124 -7.92 3.30 21.37
CA THR A 124 -6.62 3.45 20.68
C THR A 124 -6.67 4.52 19.60
N TYR A 125 -7.74 4.57 18.80
CA TYR A 125 -7.91 5.60 17.77
C TYR A 125 -8.13 7.00 18.35
N LEU A 126 -8.94 7.12 19.41
CA LEU A 126 -9.16 8.38 20.11
C LEU A 126 -7.89 8.92 20.82
N MET A 127 -7.01 8.01 21.25
CA MET A 127 -5.72 8.36 21.86
C MET A 127 -4.58 8.51 20.84
N ASP A 128 -4.89 8.41 19.54
CA ASP A 128 -3.90 8.53 18.44
C ASP A 128 -2.73 7.53 18.57
N HIS A 129 -3.01 6.32 19.09
CA HIS A 129 -2.01 5.27 19.24
C HIS A 129 -1.80 4.41 17.98
N GLY A 130 -2.60 4.65 16.92
CA GLY A 130 -2.55 3.91 15.66
C GLY A 130 -3.06 2.46 15.78
N ASP A 131 -3.20 1.80 14.65
CA ASP A 131 -3.73 0.43 14.54
C ASP A 131 -2.71 -0.59 14.01
N HIS A 132 -1.47 -0.17 13.79
CA HIS A 132 -0.42 -0.99 13.22
C HIS A 132 0.95 -0.70 13.86
N TYR A 133 1.81 -1.71 13.81
CA TYR A 133 3.24 -1.57 14.14
C TYR A 133 4.04 -1.85 12.87
N THR A 134 4.84 -0.88 12.44
CA THR A 134 5.72 -1.02 11.28
C THR A 134 7.17 -0.80 11.69
N SER A 135 8.06 -1.64 11.17
CA SER A 135 9.50 -1.48 11.36
C SER A 135 10.11 -0.45 10.41
N HIS A 136 9.42 -0.18 9.30
CA HIS A 136 9.85 0.72 8.24
C HIS A 136 8.72 1.68 7.90
N GLU A 137 9.09 2.86 7.40
CA GLU A 137 8.16 3.76 6.75
C GLU A 137 8.00 3.33 5.29
N PHE A 138 6.84 3.62 4.71
CA PHE A 138 6.49 3.24 3.35
C PHE A 138 6.08 4.47 2.52
N ALA A 139 6.41 4.47 1.22
CA ALA A 139 5.97 5.49 0.28
C ALA A 139 5.39 4.85 -0.98
N ASN A 140 4.28 5.36 -1.47
CA ASN A 140 3.57 4.77 -2.59
C ASN A 140 4.15 5.21 -3.94
N ILE A 141 4.35 4.26 -4.85
CA ILE A 141 4.66 4.50 -6.27
C ILE A 141 3.46 4.07 -7.10
N PHE A 142 2.79 5.03 -7.74
CA PHE A 142 1.69 4.77 -8.67
C PHE A 142 2.23 4.40 -10.05
N LEU A 143 2.67 3.16 -10.21
CA LEU A 143 3.38 2.70 -11.41
C LEU A 143 2.52 2.82 -12.68
N ILE A 144 1.20 2.63 -12.56
CA ILE A 144 0.27 2.72 -13.70
C ILE A 144 0.30 4.07 -14.43
N ALA A 145 0.48 5.17 -13.69
CA ALA A 145 0.53 6.50 -14.29
C ALA A 145 1.80 6.68 -15.15
N VAL A 146 2.92 6.15 -14.67
CA VAL A 146 4.20 6.18 -15.40
C VAL A 146 4.16 5.22 -16.59
N GLU A 147 3.66 4.00 -16.41
CA GLU A 147 3.51 3.01 -17.49
C GLU A 147 2.63 3.52 -18.62
N ARG A 148 1.50 4.16 -18.30
CA ARG A 148 0.57 4.70 -19.31
C ARG A 148 1.22 5.83 -20.11
N HIS A 149 1.97 6.71 -19.45
CA HIS A 149 2.72 7.77 -20.14
C HIS A 149 3.76 7.17 -21.11
N LEU A 150 4.56 6.20 -20.64
CA LEU A 150 5.58 5.56 -21.47
C LEU A 150 4.99 4.76 -22.64
N GLN A 151 3.86 4.08 -22.44
CA GLN A 151 3.15 3.39 -23.52
C GLN A 151 2.72 4.38 -24.61
N ASN A 152 2.15 5.53 -24.23
CA ASN A 152 1.72 6.55 -25.17
C ASN A 152 2.89 7.16 -25.95
N GLU A 153 4.00 7.46 -25.29
CA GLU A 153 5.22 7.96 -25.96
C GLU A 153 5.81 6.92 -26.93
N LEU A 154 5.77 5.65 -26.56
CA LEU A 154 6.20 4.55 -27.41
C LEU A 154 5.29 4.37 -28.63
N GLU A 155 3.97 4.51 -28.48
CA GLU A 155 3.03 4.51 -29.59
C GLU A 155 3.22 5.69 -30.54
N LYS A 156 3.43 6.90 -30.01
CA LYS A 156 3.78 8.08 -30.81
C LYS A 156 5.06 7.84 -31.61
N ASN A 157 6.11 7.33 -30.97
CA ASN A 157 7.38 7.02 -31.63
C ASN A 157 7.23 5.92 -32.70
N LYS A 158 6.45 4.87 -32.43
CA LYS A 158 6.11 3.84 -33.43
C LYS A 158 5.39 4.45 -34.64
N ALA A 159 4.45 5.38 -34.42
CA ALA A 159 3.72 6.06 -35.48
C ALA A 159 4.63 7.00 -36.32
N THR A 160 5.54 7.73 -35.67
CA THR A 160 6.55 8.58 -36.35
C THR A 160 7.54 7.74 -37.15
N LEU A 161 7.95 6.58 -36.62
CA LEU A 161 8.87 5.69 -37.33
C LEU A 161 8.20 5.08 -38.57
N ALA A 162 6.93 4.64 -38.45
CA ALA A 162 6.16 4.10 -39.57
C ALA A 162 5.90 5.12 -40.70
N SER A 163 5.70 6.40 -40.34
CA SER A 163 5.51 7.47 -41.33
C SER A 163 6.81 7.87 -42.04
N SER A 164 7.97 7.64 -41.42
CA SER A 164 9.28 7.87 -42.05
C SER A 164 9.75 6.77 -43.01
N SER A 165 9.10 5.59 -43.00
CA SER A 165 9.54 4.40 -43.77
C SER A 165 8.57 3.88 -44.82
N THR A 166 7.64 4.69 -45.37
CA THR A 166 6.72 4.19 -46.42
C THR A 166 6.61 5.13 -47.63
N THR A 167 7.33 4.81 -48.70
CA THR A 167 6.85 5.05 -50.07
C THR A 167 6.06 3.80 -50.50
N MET A 168 4.76 3.98 -50.78
CA MET A 168 3.81 3.06 -51.45
C MET A 168 3.05 2.01 -50.59
N PRO A 169 1.79 1.67 -51.01
CA PRO A 169 0.65 1.60 -50.10
C PRO A 169 0.23 0.19 -49.64
N ALA A 170 -0.59 0.25 -48.58
CA ALA A 170 -1.29 -0.79 -47.84
C ALA A 170 -1.64 -2.10 -48.58
N THR A 171 -1.38 -3.21 -47.91
CA THR A 171 -2.13 -4.46 -48.10
C THR A 171 -2.59 -4.95 -46.73
N ASN A 172 -3.92 -5.00 -46.57
CA ASN A 172 -4.63 -5.55 -45.41
C ASN A 172 -4.10 -6.94 -45.03
N THR A 173 -3.77 -7.15 -43.77
CA THR A 173 -3.95 -8.46 -43.11
C THR A 173 -4.29 -8.31 -41.63
N ASN A 174 -5.53 -8.69 -41.33
CA ASN A 174 -6.04 -9.39 -40.15
C ASN A 174 -5.79 -8.79 -38.75
N SER A 175 -6.87 -8.20 -38.27
CA SER A 175 -7.28 -8.07 -36.87
C SER A 175 -6.92 -9.33 -36.06
N ILE A 176 -6.00 -9.17 -35.11
CA ILE A 176 -5.88 -10.06 -33.96
C ILE A 176 -6.63 -9.35 -32.84
N ASP A 177 -7.80 -9.89 -32.51
CA ASP A 177 -8.60 -9.50 -31.36
C ASP A 177 -7.79 -9.76 -30.08
N PHE A 178 -7.13 -8.72 -29.57
CA PHE A 178 -6.75 -8.69 -28.17
C PHE A 178 -8.04 -8.58 -27.36
N ILE A 179 -8.34 -9.64 -26.61
CA ILE A 179 -9.31 -9.59 -25.51
C ILE A 179 -8.66 -8.72 -24.43
N GLU A 180 -8.71 -7.41 -24.63
CA GLU A 180 -8.49 -6.41 -23.59
C GLU A 180 -9.72 -6.43 -22.69
N ASP A 181 -9.48 -6.54 -21.39
CA ASP A 181 -10.49 -6.40 -20.35
C ASP A 181 -11.31 -5.11 -20.62
N LYS A 182 -12.62 -5.30 -20.84
CA LYS A 182 -13.58 -4.29 -21.31
C LYS A 182 -13.75 -3.07 -20.41
N GLU A 183 -13.01 -2.96 -19.30
CA GLU A 183 -13.08 -1.81 -18.40
C GLU A 183 -12.11 -0.67 -18.77
N GLU A 184 -11.06 -0.90 -19.58
CA GLU A 184 -10.07 0.15 -19.87
C GLU A 184 -10.42 1.09 -21.04
N LYS A 185 -11.42 0.76 -21.87
CA LYS A 185 -11.73 1.55 -23.09
C LYS A 185 -12.55 2.83 -22.87
N THR A 186 -13.07 3.08 -21.68
CA THR A 186 -13.95 4.25 -21.45
C THR A 186 -13.21 5.50 -20.95
N THR A 187 -11.87 5.48 -20.78
CA THR A 187 -11.10 6.65 -20.30
C THR A 187 -10.03 7.09 -21.29
N ALA A 188 -10.36 7.11 -22.57
CA ALA A 188 -9.60 7.82 -23.59
C ALA A 188 -9.93 9.34 -23.56
N MET A 189 -9.63 10.01 -22.45
CA MET A 189 -9.46 11.48 -22.41
C MET A 189 -8.27 11.82 -21.51
N MET A 190 -7.38 12.63 -22.09
CA MET A 190 -6.02 12.94 -21.66
C MET A 190 -5.98 13.85 -20.44
N ASN A 191 -6.03 13.29 -19.23
CA ASN A 191 -5.73 14.04 -18.02
C ASN A 191 -4.52 13.43 -17.32
N GLU A 192 -3.46 14.22 -17.15
CA GLU A 192 -2.37 13.88 -16.25
C GLU A 192 -2.94 13.65 -14.84
N GLN A 193 -2.56 12.54 -14.22
CA GLN A 193 -3.00 12.22 -12.87
C GLN A 193 -2.10 12.94 -11.86
N PHE A 194 -2.71 13.76 -11.02
CA PHE A 194 -2.07 14.42 -9.89
C PHE A 194 -2.62 13.86 -8.59
N LEU A 195 -1.74 13.59 -7.63
CA LEU A 195 -2.13 13.33 -6.26
C LEU A 195 -2.34 14.68 -5.56
N ILE A 196 -3.40 14.79 -4.76
CA ILE A 196 -3.64 15.97 -3.91
C ILE A 196 -3.03 15.67 -2.54
N GLU A 197 -2.06 16.47 -2.13
CA GLU A 197 -1.48 16.44 -0.78
C GLU A 197 -1.80 17.75 -0.07
N GLN A 198 -2.08 17.67 1.23
CA GLN A 198 -2.26 18.83 2.08
C GLN A 198 -0.88 19.48 2.33
N SER A 199 -0.77 20.78 2.13
CA SER A 199 0.46 21.52 2.41
C SER A 199 0.75 21.56 3.92
N THR A 200 1.91 22.09 4.29
CA THR A 200 2.21 22.43 5.70
C THR A 200 1.16 23.36 6.32
N ASP A 201 0.48 24.15 5.49
CA ASP A 201 -0.69 24.92 5.89
C ASP A 201 -1.97 24.12 5.58
N PRO A 202 -2.84 23.89 6.58
CA PRO A 202 -4.01 23.01 6.44
C PRO A 202 -5.06 23.51 5.43
N GLU A 203 -5.04 24.78 5.04
CA GLU A 203 -5.95 25.36 4.04
C GLU A 203 -5.43 25.24 2.59
N ASN A 204 -4.17 24.85 2.40
CA ASN A 204 -3.54 24.84 1.08
C ASN A 204 -3.40 23.40 0.56
N LEU A 205 -3.89 23.17 -0.66
CA LEU A 205 -3.77 21.90 -1.37
C LEU A 205 -2.68 22.00 -2.44
N VAL A 206 -1.87 20.96 -2.58
CA VAL A 206 -0.79 20.89 -3.55
C VAL A 206 -0.94 19.67 -4.43
N LEU A 207 -0.84 19.90 -5.74
CA LEU A 207 -0.80 18.84 -6.74
C LEU A 207 0.61 18.25 -6.81
N ILE A 208 0.69 16.92 -6.83
CA ILE A 208 1.94 16.15 -6.96
C ILE A 208 1.84 15.26 -8.16
N ASN A 209 2.92 15.21 -8.93
CA ASN A 209 3.09 14.21 -9.97
C ASN A 209 4.48 13.60 -9.87
N LEU A 210 4.58 12.41 -9.28
CA LEU A 210 5.86 11.71 -9.07
C LEU A 210 6.64 11.52 -10.38
N ARG A 211 5.94 11.31 -11.51
CA ARG A 211 6.58 11.21 -12.82
C ARG A 211 7.29 12.51 -13.19
N ILE A 212 6.61 13.64 -13.03
CA ILE A 212 7.16 14.97 -13.38
C ILE A 212 8.31 15.32 -12.42
N ASP A 213 8.14 15.05 -11.13
CA ASP A 213 9.17 15.25 -10.10
C ASP A 213 10.46 14.46 -10.44
N TYR A 214 10.32 13.23 -10.96
CA TYR A 214 11.45 12.39 -11.37
C TYR A 214 12.04 12.77 -12.73
N GLN A 215 11.20 13.14 -13.71
CA GLN A 215 11.66 13.54 -15.05
C GLN A 215 12.43 14.86 -15.01
N LEU A 216 12.00 15.82 -14.19
CA LEU A 216 12.59 17.15 -14.08
C LEU A 216 13.42 17.30 -12.80
N ARG A 217 14.04 16.20 -12.35
CA ARG A 217 14.97 16.18 -11.21
C ARG A 217 16.27 16.93 -11.53
N SER A 218 17.01 17.33 -10.51
CA SER A 218 18.34 17.95 -10.70
C SER A 218 19.26 17.04 -11.54
N PRO A 219 20.09 17.60 -12.44
CA PRO A 219 21.12 16.84 -13.17
C PRO A 219 22.05 16.03 -12.25
N ALA A 220 22.25 16.47 -11.01
CA ALA A 220 23.06 15.74 -10.03
C ALA A 220 22.45 14.38 -9.60
N LEU A 221 21.17 14.16 -9.90
CA LEU A 221 20.43 12.92 -9.59
C LEU A 221 20.19 12.06 -10.84
N GLU A 222 20.86 12.34 -11.97
CA GLU A 222 20.65 11.60 -13.22
C GLU A 222 20.94 10.11 -13.07
N THR A 223 21.90 9.72 -12.23
CA THR A 223 22.27 8.31 -12.00
C THR A 223 21.35 7.56 -11.04
N VAL A 224 20.36 8.21 -10.44
CA VAL A 224 19.47 7.62 -9.44
C VAL A 224 18.21 7.09 -10.14
N CYS A 225 17.91 5.81 -9.96
CA CYS A 225 16.69 5.20 -10.51
C CYS A 225 15.42 5.62 -9.73
N LEU A 226 14.24 5.43 -10.32
CA LEU A 226 12.97 5.84 -9.71
C LEU A 226 12.74 5.21 -8.32
N TYR A 227 13.12 3.95 -8.14
CA TYR A 227 12.99 3.27 -6.85
C TYR A 227 13.84 3.95 -5.77
N GLU A 228 15.11 4.20 -6.07
CA GLU A 228 16.02 4.89 -5.16
C GLU A 228 15.61 6.34 -4.93
N PHE A 229 15.09 7.01 -5.96
CA PHE A 229 14.59 8.37 -5.84
C PHE A 229 13.51 8.48 -4.76
N VAL A 230 12.51 7.61 -4.80
CA VAL A 230 11.42 7.59 -3.81
C VAL A 230 11.91 7.13 -2.43
N SER A 231 12.85 6.19 -2.39
CA SER A 231 13.39 5.64 -1.14
C SER A 231 14.27 6.63 -0.39
N LEU A 232 15.14 7.35 -1.10
CA LEU A 232 16.19 8.19 -0.53
C LEU A 232 15.85 9.67 -0.54
N TYR A 233 14.95 10.13 -1.41
CA TYR A 233 14.65 11.54 -1.55
C TYR A 233 13.18 11.84 -1.24
N HIS A 234 12.94 13.09 -0.88
CA HIS A 234 11.60 13.61 -0.71
C HIS A 234 11.53 15.06 -1.13
N ARG A 235 10.34 15.45 -1.57
CA ARG A 235 10.02 16.83 -1.89
C ARG A 235 9.76 17.61 -0.62
N LYS A 236 10.34 18.80 -0.50
CA LYS A 236 10.10 19.73 0.61
C LYS A 236 9.94 21.16 0.09
N LEU A 237 9.16 21.98 0.81
CA LEU A 237 9.08 23.42 0.56
C LEU A 237 10.45 24.06 0.88
N PHE A 238 11.00 24.82 -0.05
CA PHE A 238 12.25 25.55 0.19
C PHE A 238 11.93 26.90 0.84
N ALA A 239 12.52 27.15 2.01
CA ALA A 239 12.59 28.51 2.53
C ALA A 239 13.66 29.31 1.77
N ASP A 240 13.65 30.64 1.84
CA ASP A 240 14.64 31.51 1.16
C ASP A 240 16.10 31.13 1.51
N LYS A 241 16.33 30.66 2.74
CA LYS A 241 17.65 30.18 3.19
C LYS A 241 18.06 28.85 2.56
N ASP A 242 17.10 28.05 2.13
CA ASP A 242 17.33 26.72 1.57
C ASP A 242 17.79 26.81 0.11
N GLN A 243 17.29 27.80 -0.65
CA GLN A 243 17.70 28.07 -2.04
C GLN A 243 19.19 28.41 -2.18
N HIS A 244 19.79 29.06 -1.17
CA HIS A 244 21.23 29.38 -1.19
C HIS A 244 22.16 28.19 -0.94
N ASN A 245 21.62 27.06 -0.47
CA ASN A 245 22.37 25.85 -0.10
C ASN A 245 22.12 24.67 -1.04
N THR A 246 21.46 24.89 -2.18
CA THR A 246 21.19 23.85 -3.18
C THR A 246 22.47 23.46 -3.91
N ASP A 247 22.58 22.19 -4.28
CA ASP A 247 23.71 21.60 -5.01
C ASP A 247 25.07 21.71 -4.30
N ARG A 248 25.07 22.02 -3.00
CA ARG A 248 26.27 21.87 -2.16
C ARG A 248 26.44 20.40 -1.78
N PRO A 249 27.54 19.74 -2.17
CA PRO A 249 27.80 18.38 -1.72
C PRO A 249 27.87 18.33 -0.20
N SER A 250 27.41 17.22 0.39
CA SER A 250 27.50 16.95 1.82
C SER A 250 28.98 16.80 2.23
N THR A 251 29.64 17.93 2.45
CA THR A 251 30.90 18.08 3.21
C THR A 251 32.09 17.30 2.62
N SER A 252 33.08 18.03 2.09
CA SER A 252 34.46 17.53 2.06
C SER A 252 34.85 17.10 3.48
N THR A 253 35.59 16.02 3.61
CA THR A 253 35.98 15.38 4.88
C THR A 253 36.69 16.29 5.89
N GLU A 254 37.04 17.53 5.53
CA GLU A 254 37.73 18.51 6.37
C GLU A 254 36.78 19.41 7.20
N ASP A 255 35.56 19.70 6.73
CA ASP A 255 34.66 20.67 7.39
C ASP A 255 33.88 20.09 8.59
N VAL A 256 33.79 18.75 8.69
CA VAL A 256 33.10 18.06 9.80
C VAL A 256 33.78 18.31 11.15
N ARG A 257 35.06 18.72 11.16
CA ARG A 257 35.82 18.93 12.40
C ARG A 257 35.58 20.28 13.07
N LEU A 258 34.97 21.25 12.38
CA LEU A 258 34.93 22.64 12.85
C LEU A 258 33.59 23.10 13.44
N ASN A 259 32.48 22.42 13.15
CA ASN A 259 31.15 22.82 13.63
C ASN A 259 30.43 21.68 14.37
N PRO A 260 30.22 21.78 15.70
CA PRO A 260 29.42 20.81 16.44
C PRO A 260 27.94 21.02 16.11
N GLY A 261 27.43 20.28 15.12
CA GLY A 261 26.04 20.33 14.68
C GLY A 261 25.65 19.14 13.81
N ARG A 262 24.34 18.94 13.60
CA ARG A 262 23.84 17.92 12.68
C ARG A 262 24.32 18.26 11.25
N PRO A 263 24.90 17.31 10.49
CA PRO A 263 25.33 17.56 9.13
C PRO A 263 24.12 17.99 8.28
N LEU A 264 24.35 18.95 7.38
CA LEU A 264 23.33 19.46 6.48
C LEU A 264 22.94 18.34 5.50
N GLN A 265 21.63 18.09 5.36
CA GLN A 265 21.13 17.15 4.36
C GLN A 265 21.39 17.67 2.95
N GLU A 266 21.72 16.78 2.01
CA GLU A 266 21.86 17.11 0.59
C GLU A 266 20.54 17.65 0.03
N ARG A 267 20.63 18.74 -0.73
CA ARG A 267 19.48 19.45 -1.30
C ARG A 267 19.72 19.74 -2.77
N TYR A 268 18.69 19.51 -3.57
CA TYR A 268 18.73 19.69 -5.01
C TYR A 268 17.52 20.48 -5.47
N SER A 269 17.72 21.36 -6.46
CA SER A 269 16.64 22.11 -7.10
C SER A 269 16.06 21.31 -8.27
N PHE A 270 14.77 21.50 -8.58
CA PHE A 270 14.22 20.97 -9.82
C PHE A 270 14.78 21.72 -11.04
N MET A 271 14.65 21.12 -12.22
CA MET A 271 14.92 21.81 -13.49
C MET A 271 13.94 22.97 -13.71
N ILE A 272 14.35 23.99 -14.47
CA ILE A 272 13.58 25.22 -14.70
C ILE A 272 12.17 24.94 -15.27
N GLU A 273 12.03 23.87 -16.06
CA GLU A 273 10.76 23.44 -16.66
C GLU A 273 9.75 22.88 -15.65
N HIS A 274 10.16 22.59 -14.41
CA HIS A 274 9.28 22.01 -13.41
C HIS A 274 8.25 23.04 -12.90
N PRO A 275 6.95 22.69 -12.78
CA PRO A 275 5.93 23.62 -12.31
C PRO A 275 6.17 24.20 -10.90
N GLN A 276 7.00 23.52 -10.10
CA GLN A 276 7.26 23.87 -8.69
C GLN A 276 8.72 24.24 -8.40
N THR A 277 9.52 24.63 -9.41
CA THR A 277 10.96 24.93 -9.27
C THR A 277 11.26 25.96 -8.18
N ASN A 278 10.46 27.03 -8.10
CA ASN A 278 10.74 28.14 -7.18
C ASN A 278 10.22 27.90 -5.76
N SER A 279 9.27 26.98 -5.59
CA SER A 279 8.59 26.76 -4.31
C SER A 279 9.07 25.51 -3.57
N ARG A 280 9.51 24.49 -4.30
CA ARG A 280 9.85 23.18 -3.77
C ARG A 280 11.20 22.72 -4.29
N GLY A 281 11.86 21.85 -3.54
CA GLY A 281 13.00 21.11 -4.03
C GLY A 281 13.14 19.74 -3.35
N ILE A 282 14.21 19.06 -3.69
CA ILE A 282 14.45 17.66 -3.37
C ILE A 282 15.47 17.59 -2.23
N ILE A 283 15.18 16.82 -1.20
CA ILE A 283 16.07 16.63 -0.05
C ILE A 283 16.30 15.15 0.22
N LYS A 284 17.55 14.79 0.46
CA LYS A 284 17.93 13.43 0.85
C LYS A 284 17.48 13.13 2.27
N ARG A 285 16.73 12.04 2.42
CA ARG A 285 16.25 11.51 3.70
C ARG A 285 17.43 11.00 4.53
N ILE A 286 17.28 11.07 5.86
CA ILE A 286 18.27 10.48 6.79
C ILE A 286 18.13 8.96 6.84
N LYS A 287 16.89 8.47 6.78
CA LYS A 287 16.57 7.05 6.78
C LYS A 287 15.86 6.71 5.46
N PRO A 288 16.23 5.61 4.79
CA PRO A 288 15.52 5.17 3.60
C PRO A 288 14.11 4.73 3.96
N ILE A 289 13.19 4.98 3.05
CA ILE A 289 11.80 4.52 3.11
C ILE A 289 11.62 3.38 2.11
N VAL A 290 10.74 2.43 2.40
CA VAL A 290 10.45 1.32 1.48
C VAL A 290 9.37 1.74 0.47
N PRO A 291 9.68 1.82 -0.82
CA PRO A 291 8.67 2.12 -1.83
C PRO A 291 7.72 0.93 -2.01
N VAL A 292 6.42 1.21 -2.02
CA VAL A 292 5.34 0.24 -2.25
C VAL A 292 4.70 0.53 -3.60
N LEU A 293 4.75 -0.45 -4.49
CA LEU A 293 4.16 -0.33 -5.82
C LEU A 293 2.64 -0.46 -5.72
N LEU A 294 1.92 0.59 -6.11
CA LEU A 294 0.47 0.59 -6.24
C LEU A 294 0.06 0.51 -7.71
N GLY A 295 -0.84 -0.42 -8.01
CA GLY A 295 -1.35 -0.66 -9.35
C GLY A 295 -1.33 -2.14 -9.73
N PRO A 296 -1.54 -2.46 -11.02
CA PRO A 296 -1.46 -3.82 -11.53
C PRO A 296 -0.08 -4.41 -11.23
N GLN A 297 -0.05 -5.67 -10.81
CA GLN A 297 1.20 -6.39 -10.53
C GLN A 297 2.11 -6.37 -11.75
N ILE A 298 3.43 -6.32 -11.50
CA ILE A 298 4.43 -6.46 -12.55
C ILE A 298 4.21 -7.83 -13.21
N PRO A 299 4.00 -7.88 -14.53
CA PRO A 299 3.70 -9.14 -15.21
C PRO A 299 4.89 -10.10 -15.17
N ARG A 300 4.65 -11.39 -15.43
CA ARG A 300 5.74 -12.38 -15.49
C ARG A 300 6.59 -12.17 -16.75
N LYS A 301 7.90 -12.43 -16.62
CA LYS A 301 8.85 -12.35 -17.73
C LYS A 301 8.65 -13.44 -18.79
N ASP A 302 8.12 -14.60 -18.39
CA ASP A 302 8.14 -15.84 -19.20
C ASP A 302 7.15 -15.87 -20.37
N ARG A 303 6.24 -14.89 -20.49
CA ARG A 303 5.24 -14.83 -21.57
C ARG A 303 5.63 -13.75 -22.57
N GLU A 304 5.68 -14.11 -23.86
CA GLU A 304 6.01 -13.18 -24.95
C GLU A 304 5.05 -11.97 -24.99
N GLU A 305 3.76 -12.21 -24.80
CA GLU A 305 2.72 -11.15 -24.77
C GLU A 305 2.97 -10.10 -23.67
N THR A 306 3.58 -10.49 -22.54
CA THR A 306 3.80 -9.58 -21.40
C THR A 306 5.25 -9.13 -21.25
N GLN A 307 6.14 -9.57 -22.15
CA GLN A 307 7.57 -9.31 -22.09
C GLN A 307 7.90 -7.81 -22.27
N GLU A 308 7.20 -7.13 -23.19
CA GLU A 308 7.37 -5.68 -23.43
C GLU A 308 6.97 -4.89 -22.18
N ARG A 309 5.82 -5.22 -21.59
CA ARG A 309 5.34 -4.57 -20.36
C ARG A 309 6.26 -4.85 -19.16
N TYR A 310 6.74 -6.08 -18.98
CA TYR A 310 7.70 -6.42 -17.93
C TYR A 310 8.99 -5.61 -18.07
N SER A 311 9.57 -5.59 -19.28
CA SER A 311 10.85 -4.90 -19.54
C SER A 311 10.72 -3.41 -19.27
N ARG A 312 9.60 -2.79 -19.69
CA ARG A 312 9.30 -1.39 -19.39
C ARG A 312 9.15 -1.12 -17.90
N ALA A 313 8.42 -1.95 -17.16
CA ALA A 313 8.24 -1.79 -15.72
C ALA A 313 9.59 -1.85 -14.97
N ILE A 314 10.43 -2.83 -15.28
CA ILE A 314 11.76 -3.00 -14.67
C ILE A 314 12.69 -1.84 -15.06
N ALA A 315 12.71 -1.44 -16.34
CA ALA A 315 13.49 -0.31 -16.79
C ALA A 315 13.09 0.98 -16.06
N THR A 316 11.79 1.23 -15.94
CA THR A 316 11.26 2.43 -15.25
C THR A 316 11.70 2.48 -13.78
N LEU A 317 11.74 1.34 -13.09
CA LEU A 317 12.01 1.29 -11.66
C LEU A 317 13.50 1.36 -11.33
N PHE A 318 14.34 0.71 -12.14
CA PHE A 318 15.73 0.41 -11.78
C PHE A 318 16.77 0.95 -12.76
N ILE A 319 16.36 1.47 -13.90
CA ILE A 319 17.25 2.17 -14.84
C ILE A 319 17.07 3.69 -14.62
N PRO A 320 18.17 4.45 -14.44
CA PRO A 320 18.11 5.89 -14.18
C PRO A 320 17.47 6.71 -15.31
#